data_AF-A0A960SJS1-F1
#
_entry.id   AF-A0A960SJS1-F1
#
_cell.length_a   1.000
_cell.length_b   1.000
_cell.length_c   1.000
_cell.angle_alpha   90.00
_cell.angle_beta   90.00
_cell.angle_gamma   90.00
#
_symmetry.space_group_name_H-M   'P 1'
#
loop_
_entity.id
_entity.type
_entity.pdbx_description
1 polymer ?
#
loop_
_entity_poly.entity_id
_entity_poly.type
_entity_poly.pdbx_seq_one_letter_code
_entity_poly.pdbx_strand_id
1 'polypeptide(L)'
;MNREEGNKQLRVIWIVFIFTGIVYIVGVTWIIRHVGPDCSENSEAAAYARTLSQERLSKLYYDMERLSATEANLLEDYWLFPDKESNTLPEPFTDIKAGKLDLLNSFIMLEGCFDEGVVLSFEGIGDSKEFHPERRIILSWGEFDGNEILWKETVSN
;
A
#
# COMPACT_ATOMS: atom_id res chain seq x y z
N MET A 1 55.55 -33.55 12.25
CA MET A 1 54.39 -32.96 11.55
C MET A 1 53.94 -31.76 12.37
N ASN A 2 54.11 -30.55 11.83
CA ASN A 2 54.20 -29.31 12.59
C ASN A 2 52.83 -28.80 13.07
N ARG A 3 52.63 -28.73 14.38
CA ARG A 3 51.44 -28.15 15.05
C ARG A 3 51.16 -26.71 14.60
N GLU A 4 52.19 -25.99 14.15
CA GLU A 4 52.10 -24.63 13.65
C GLU A 4 51.44 -24.51 12.26
N GLU A 5 51.61 -25.51 11.39
CA GLU A 5 50.98 -25.55 10.06
C GLU A 5 49.47 -25.83 10.16
N GLY A 6 49.06 -26.69 11.11
CA GLY A 6 47.66 -26.98 11.37
C GLY A 6 46.85 -25.75 11.81
N ASN A 7 47.44 -24.88 12.64
CA ASN A 7 46.79 -23.64 13.07
C ASN A 7 46.63 -22.61 11.93
N LYS A 8 47.55 -22.58 10.97
CA LYS A 8 47.46 -21.69 9.79
C LYS A 8 46.34 -22.15 8.85
N GLN A 9 46.26 -23.45 8.58
CA GLN A 9 45.17 -24.07 7.80
C GLN A 9 43.80 -23.80 8.43
N LEU A 10 43.66 -24.00 9.75
CA LEU A 10 42.39 -23.74 10.45
C LEU A 10 41.96 -22.27 10.32
N ARG A 11 42.90 -21.31 10.45
CA ARG A 11 42.61 -19.88 10.33
C ARG A 11 42.12 -19.49 8.94
N VAL A 12 42.74 -20.03 7.89
CA VAL A 12 42.31 -19.77 6.50
C VAL A 12 40.90 -20.30 6.26
N ILE A 13 40.60 -21.52 6.73
CA ILE A 13 39.27 -22.11 6.63
C ILE A 13 38.22 -21.23 7.32
N TRP A 14 38.50 -20.76 8.55
CA TRP A 14 37.60 -19.85 9.28
C TRP A 14 37.36 -18.53 8.53
N ILE A 15 38.41 -17.93 7.94
CA ILE A 15 38.27 -16.70 7.16
C ILE A 15 37.36 -16.92 5.95
N VAL A 16 37.52 -18.02 5.23
CA VAL A 16 36.67 -18.35 4.06
C VAL A 16 35.21 -18.53 4.48
N PHE A 17 34.94 -19.24 5.59
CA PHE A 17 33.58 -19.41 6.09
C PHE A 17 32.94 -18.08 6.51
N ILE A 18 33.68 -17.23 7.24
CA ILE A 18 33.19 -15.91 7.65
C ILE A 18 32.90 -15.05 6.42
N PHE A 19 33.82 -14.99 5.46
CA PHE A 19 33.65 -14.19 4.25
C PHE A 19 32.45 -14.66 3.42
N THR A 20 32.30 -15.98 3.23
CA THR A 20 31.16 -16.56 2.51
C THR A 20 29.84 -16.26 3.23
N GLY A 21 29.83 -16.36 4.56
CA GLY A 21 28.66 -16.00 5.37
C GLY A 21 28.28 -14.53 5.23
N ILE A 22 29.26 -13.62 5.23
CA ILE A 22 29.01 -12.17 5.03
C ILE A 22 28.44 -11.91 3.63
N VAL A 23 29.04 -12.48 2.59
CA VAL A 23 28.54 -12.32 1.21
C VAL A 23 27.11 -12.83 1.08
N TYR A 24 26.79 -13.97 1.70
CA TYR A 24 25.44 -14.51 1.71
C TYR A 24 24.45 -13.56 2.42
N ILE A 25 24.79 -13.06 3.61
CA ILE A 25 23.92 -12.13 4.36
C ILE A 25 23.70 -10.83 3.57
N VAL A 26 24.75 -10.26 2.99
CA VAL A 26 24.64 -9.05 2.18
C VAL A 26 23.80 -9.30 0.93
N GLY A 27 24.00 -10.43 0.26
CA GLY A 27 23.19 -10.81 -0.91
C GLY A 27 21.70 -10.98 -0.57
N VAL A 28 21.39 -11.70 0.51
CA VAL A 28 20.01 -11.92 0.96
C VAL A 28 19.35 -10.61 1.38
N THR A 29 20.04 -9.76 2.16
CA THR A 29 19.49 -8.47 2.59
C THR A 29 19.26 -7.50 1.42
N TRP A 30 20.12 -7.54 0.40
CA TRP A 30 19.93 -6.75 -0.82
C TRP A 30 18.71 -7.20 -1.62
N ILE A 31 18.49 -8.51 -1.75
CA ILE A 31 17.30 -9.09 -2.41
C ILE A 31 16.03 -8.71 -1.64
N ILE A 32 16.00 -8.90 -0.32
CA ILE A 32 14.82 -8.58 0.50
C ILE A 32 14.42 -7.10 0.35
N ARG A 33 15.41 -6.19 0.29
CA ARG A 33 15.14 -4.76 0.09
C ARG A 33 14.57 -4.40 -1.28
N HIS A 34 14.86 -5.18 -2.32
CA HIS A 34 14.36 -4.89 -3.68
C HIS A 34 13.11 -5.69 -4.05
N VAL A 35 12.68 -6.63 -3.20
CA VAL A 35 11.53 -7.51 -3.45
C VAL A 35 10.34 -7.15 -2.54
N GLY A 36 10.52 -6.25 -1.57
CA GLY A 36 9.41 -5.72 -0.78
C GLY A 36 8.47 -4.85 -1.62
N PRO A 37 7.20 -4.71 -1.20
CA PRO A 37 6.28 -3.75 -1.80
C PRO A 37 6.88 -2.34 -1.72
N ASP A 38 6.73 -1.56 -2.78
CA ASP A 38 7.21 -0.18 -2.87
C ASP A 38 6.04 0.75 -2.55
N CYS A 39 6.14 1.51 -1.46
CA CYS A 39 5.13 2.49 -1.07
C CYS A 39 5.58 3.93 -1.34
N SER A 40 6.59 4.14 -2.19
CA SER A 40 7.03 5.48 -2.58
C SER A 40 6.12 6.12 -3.64
N GLU A 41 6.36 7.40 -3.92
CA GLU A 41 5.71 8.16 -5.00
C GLU A 41 5.78 7.47 -6.36
N ASN A 42 6.85 6.70 -6.61
CA ASN A 42 7.17 6.11 -7.90
C ASN A 42 6.78 4.63 -8.00
N SER A 43 6.05 4.11 -7.02
CA SER A 43 5.61 2.71 -7.00
C SER A 43 4.65 2.38 -8.15
N GLU A 44 4.51 1.09 -8.46
CA GLU A 44 3.54 0.63 -9.47
C GLU A 44 2.11 0.99 -9.06
N ALA A 45 1.76 0.89 -7.78
CA ALA A 45 0.44 1.26 -7.28
C ALA A 45 0.14 2.75 -7.43
N ALA A 46 1.11 3.63 -7.13
CA ALA A 46 0.95 5.07 -7.31
C ALA A 46 0.83 5.42 -8.81
N ALA A 47 1.68 4.82 -9.65
CA ALA A 47 1.60 4.98 -11.10
C ALA A 47 0.24 4.51 -11.64
N TYR A 48 -0.26 3.34 -11.20
CA TYR A 48 -1.57 2.81 -11.56
C TYR A 48 -2.70 3.77 -11.20
N ALA A 49 -2.71 4.31 -9.99
CA ALA A 49 -3.72 5.27 -9.54
C ALA A 49 -3.80 6.50 -10.47
N ARG A 50 -2.65 7.02 -10.91
CA ARG A 50 -2.56 8.16 -11.85
C ARG A 50 -3.07 7.83 -13.25
N THR A 51 -3.10 6.55 -13.64
CA THR A 51 -3.64 6.14 -14.94
C THR A 51 -5.16 6.06 -14.99
N LEU A 52 -5.84 6.14 -13.84
CA LEU A 52 -7.30 6.12 -13.79
C LEU A 52 -7.87 7.36 -14.50
N SER A 53 -8.86 7.14 -15.37
CA SER A 53 -9.53 8.22 -16.06
C SER A 53 -10.33 9.09 -15.09
N GLN A 54 -10.52 10.37 -15.43
CA GLN A 54 -11.35 11.28 -14.63
C GLN A 54 -12.80 10.78 -14.48
N GLU A 55 -13.35 10.15 -15.53
CA GLU A 55 -14.65 9.48 -15.47
C GLU A 55 -14.64 8.33 -14.45
N ARG A 56 -13.62 7.47 -14.47
CA ARG A 56 -13.52 6.36 -13.52
C ARG A 56 -13.36 6.85 -12.08
N LEU A 57 -12.54 7.87 -11.87
CA LEU A 57 -12.34 8.52 -10.57
C LEU A 57 -13.64 9.13 -10.04
N SER A 58 -14.41 9.84 -10.88
CA SER A 58 -15.73 10.35 -10.47
C SER A 58 -16.68 9.21 -10.08
N LYS A 59 -16.70 8.11 -10.85
CA LYS A 59 -17.54 6.95 -10.55
C LYS A 59 -17.13 6.31 -9.22
N LEU A 60 -15.82 6.13 -8.98
CA LEU A 60 -15.29 5.64 -7.70
C LEU A 60 -15.76 6.49 -6.54
N TYR A 61 -15.71 7.81 -6.68
CA TYR A 61 -16.14 8.72 -5.64
C TYR A 61 -17.60 8.49 -5.25
N TYR A 62 -18.49 8.46 -6.23
CA TYR A 62 -19.92 8.26 -5.99
C TYR A 62 -20.26 6.86 -5.47
N ASP A 63 -19.55 5.84 -5.95
CA ASP A 63 -19.70 4.48 -5.44
C ASP A 63 -19.26 4.37 -3.97
N MET A 64 -18.15 5.02 -3.60
CA MET A 64 -17.70 5.13 -2.21
C MET A 64 -18.70 5.91 -1.35
N GLU A 65 -19.17 7.09 -1.81
CA GLU A 65 -20.14 7.92 -1.08
C GLU A 65 -21.42 7.12 -0.78
N ARG A 66 -21.93 6.40 -1.78
CA ARG A 66 -23.11 5.55 -1.65
C ARG A 66 -22.89 4.43 -0.65
N LEU A 67 -21.83 3.63 -0.83
CA LEU A 67 -21.61 2.44 0.00
C LEU A 67 -21.23 2.79 1.44
N SER A 68 -20.48 3.87 1.64
CA SER A 68 -20.17 4.39 2.97
C SER A 68 -21.44 4.80 3.74
N ALA A 69 -22.44 5.34 3.05
CA ALA A 69 -23.70 5.74 3.67
C ALA A 69 -24.61 4.55 4.03
N THR A 70 -24.62 3.48 3.24
CA THR A 70 -25.55 2.33 3.44
C THR A 70 -24.95 1.15 4.17
N GLU A 71 -23.66 0.87 3.99
CA GLU A 71 -23.07 -0.43 4.36
C GLU A 71 -21.97 -0.32 5.43
N ALA A 72 -21.44 0.87 5.70
CA ALA A 72 -20.36 1.05 6.68
C ALA A 72 -20.72 0.54 8.09
N ASN A 73 -22.00 0.60 8.47
CA ASN A 73 -22.49 0.13 9.78
C ASN A 73 -22.91 -1.36 9.78
N LEU A 74 -22.95 -2.01 8.62
CA LEU A 74 -23.45 -3.39 8.46
C LEU A 74 -22.34 -4.42 8.31
N LEU A 75 -21.12 -4.00 7.98
CA LEU A 75 -19.97 -4.87 7.89
C LEU A 75 -19.40 -5.10 9.31
N GLU A 76 -19.42 -6.35 9.78
CA GLU A 76 -18.78 -6.75 11.04
C GLU A 76 -17.27 -6.47 11.03
N ASP A 77 -16.66 -6.55 9.85
CA ASP A 77 -15.28 -6.19 9.61
C ASP A 77 -15.19 -4.82 8.93
N TYR A 78 -14.55 -3.87 9.60
CA TYR A 78 -14.22 -2.54 9.08
C TYR A 78 -13.32 -2.55 7.84
N TRP A 79 -12.74 -3.71 7.52
CA TRP A 79 -11.69 -3.85 6.51
C TRP A 79 -12.01 -5.00 5.57
N LEU A 80 -12.22 -4.67 4.29
CA LEU A 80 -12.37 -5.68 3.24
C LEU A 80 -11.00 -5.94 2.61
N PHE A 81 -10.58 -7.20 2.69
CA PHE A 81 -9.31 -7.70 2.16
C PHE A 81 -9.61 -8.77 1.10
N PRO A 82 -9.36 -8.50 -0.19
CA PRO A 82 -9.73 -9.41 -1.28
C PRO A 82 -9.01 -10.77 -1.25
N ASP A 83 -7.92 -10.89 -0.49
CA ASP A 83 -7.15 -12.12 -0.32
C ASP A 83 -7.69 -13.06 0.78
N LYS A 84 -8.64 -12.60 1.61
CA LYS A 84 -9.32 -13.46 2.59
C LYS A 84 -10.52 -14.16 1.94
N GLU A 85 -10.62 -15.47 2.14
CA GLU A 85 -11.63 -16.35 1.51
C GLU A 85 -13.10 -15.89 1.66
N SER A 86 -13.40 -15.02 2.63
CA SER A 86 -14.75 -14.50 2.88
C SER A 86 -15.01 -13.08 2.37
N ASN A 87 -13.98 -12.33 1.96
CA ASN A 87 -14.09 -10.88 1.76
C ASN A 87 -13.90 -10.50 0.29
N THR A 88 -14.94 -10.69 -0.52
CA THR A 88 -14.96 -10.16 -1.89
C THR A 88 -15.19 -8.65 -1.84
N LEU A 89 -14.42 -7.88 -2.61
CA LEU A 89 -14.73 -6.46 -2.82
C LEU A 89 -16.12 -6.32 -3.49
N PRO A 90 -16.92 -5.31 -3.11
CA PRO A 90 -18.21 -5.11 -3.75
C PRO A 90 -18.02 -4.68 -5.21
N GLU A 91 -19.03 -4.95 -6.04
CA GLU A 91 -18.97 -4.83 -7.51
C GLU A 91 -18.43 -3.51 -8.10
N PRO A 92 -18.51 -2.32 -7.46
CA PRO A 92 -17.87 -1.13 -8.03
C PRO A 92 -16.36 -1.02 -7.76
N PHE A 93 -15.76 -1.90 -6.96
CA PHE A 93 -14.33 -1.86 -6.63
C PHE A 93 -13.55 -3.11 -7.10
N THR A 94 -14.22 -4.08 -7.72
CA THR A 94 -13.59 -5.32 -8.19
C THR A 94 -12.60 -5.12 -9.34
N ASP A 95 -12.71 -4.01 -10.08
CA ASP A 95 -11.80 -3.60 -11.15
C ASP A 95 -10.59 -2.80 -10.65
N ILE A 96 -10.60 -2.37 -9.38
CA ILE A 96 -9.48 -1.67 -8.76
C ILE A 96 -8.52 -2.68 -8.16
N LYS A 97 -7.22 -2.45 -8.33
CA LYS A 97 -6.15 -3.19 -7.63
C LYS A 97 -6.10 -2.80 -6.14
N ALA A 98 -7.18 -3.00 -5.40
CA ALA A 98 -7.24 -2.69 -3.98
C ALA A 98 -6.66 -3.84 -3.16
N GLY A 99 -5.71 -3.56 -2.28
CA GLY A 99 -5.31 -4.47 -1.20
C GLY A 99 -6.21 -4.36 0.04
N LYS A 100 -6.87 -3.20 0.23
CA LYS A 100 -7.78 -2.94 1.35
C LYS A 100 -8.85 -1.92 0.95
N LEU A 101 -10.07 -2.12 1.43
CA LEU A 101 -11.16 -1.15 1.33
C LEU A 101 -11.72 -0.86 2.73
N ASP A 102 -11.83 0.43 3.06
CA ASP A 102 -12.40 0.94 4.31
C ASP A 102 -13.51 1.94 3.97
N LEU A 103 -14.76 1.49 4.15
CA LEU A 103 -15.94 2.32 3.88
C LEU A 103 -16.18 3.35 5.01
N LEU A 104 -15.74 3.07 6.23
CA LEU A 104 -15.98 3.96 7.37
C LEU A 104 -15.09 5.21 7.27
N ASN A 105 -13.81 5.01 6.97
CA ASN A 105 -12.84 6.09 6.79
C ASN A 105 -12.75 6.56 5.32
N SER A 106 -13.61 6.00 4.45
CA SER A 106 -13.70 6.33 3.03
C SER A 106 -12.34 6.33 2.33
N PHE A 107 -11.62 5.20 2.39
CA PHE A 107 -10.36 5.04 1.66
C PHE A 107 -10.15 3.64 1.06
N ILE A 108 -9.27 3.59 0.06
CA ILE A 108 -8.83 2.35 -0.60
C ILE A 108 -7.30 2.29 -0.52
N MET A 109 -6.76 1.25 0.11
CA MET A 109 -5.33 0.96 0.03
C MET A 109 -5.07 0.12 -1.22
N LEU A 110 -4.24 0.62 -2.12
CA LEU A 110 -3.85 -0.08 -3.34
C LEU A 110 -2.72 -1.08 -3.06
N GLU A 111 -1.75 -0.65 -2.27
CA GLU A 111 -0.59 -1.46 -1.85
C GLU A 111 -0.16 -1.03 -0.45
N GLY A 112 0.28 -1.98 0.37
CA GLY A 112 0.67 -1.74 1.77
C GLY A 112 2.09 -2.24 2.04
N CYS A 113 2.88 -1.45 2.76
CA CYS A 113 4.25 -1.74 3.15
C CYS A 113 4.38 -1.59 4.67
N PHE A 114 4.21 -2.68 5.43
CA PHE A 114 4.27 -2.68 6.89
C PHE A 114 3.34 -1.62 7.54
N ASP A 115 3.84 -0.44 7.89
CA ASP A 115 3.14 0.72 8.46
C ASP A 115 2.77 1.81 7.44
N GLU A 116 3.22 1.69 6.20
CA GLU A 116 2.98 2.62 5.10
C GLU A 116 2.01 2.05 4.06
N GLY A 117 1.51 2.91 3.17
CA GLY A 117 0.69 2.45 2.06
C GLY A 117 0.48 3.48 0.96
N VAL A 118 0.15 2.98 -0.22
CA VAL A 118 -0.39 3.79 -1.32
C VAL A 118 -1.90 3.80 -1.20
N VAL A 119 -2.48 4.95 -0.90
CA VAL A 119 -3.88 5.08 -0.47
C VAL A 119 -4.62 6.11 -1.31
N LEU A 120 -5.83 5.76 -1.74
CA LEU A 120 -6.83 6.69 -2.25
C LEU A 120 -7.76 7.09 -1.11
N SER A 121 -7.68 8.34 -0.67
CA SER A 121 -8.56 8.92 0.36
C SER A 121 -9.67 9.72 -0.30
N PHE A 122 -10.91 9.54 0.17
CA PHE A 122 -12.09 10.18 -0.37
C PHE A 122 -12.62 11.21 0.63
N GLU A 123 -12.39 12.49 0.34
CA GLU A 123 -12.83 13.59 1.18
C GLU A 123 -14.17 14.15 0.71
N GLY A 124 -14.97 14.66 1.65
CA GLY A 124 -16.31 15.18 1.37
C GLY A 124 -17.41 14.13 1.51
N ILE A 125 -17.10 12.98 2.11
CA ILE A 125 -18.01 11.86 2.39
C ILE A 125 -18.22 11.73 3.91
N GLY A 126 -19.46 11.47 4.33
CA GLY A 126 -19.79 11.24 5.74
C GLY A 126 -19.33 12.38 6.64
N ASP A 127 -18.67 12.04 7.76
CA ASP A 127 -18.18 13.00 8.74
C ASP A 127 -17.03 13.87 8.21
N SER A 128 -16.28 13.39 7.20
CA SER A 128 -15.20 14.18 6.59
C SER A 128 -15.72 15.45 5.91
N LYS A 129 -17.00 15.49 5.53
CA LYS A 129 -17.63 16.63 4.86
C LYS A 129 -17.65 17.91 5.71
N GLU A 130 -17.66 17.77 7.04
CA GLU A 130 -17.60 18.92 7.95
C GLU A 130 -16.24 19.63 7.88
N PHE A 131 -15.16 18.86 7.71
CA PHE A 131 -13.79 19.36 7.67
C PHE A 131 -13.31 19.65 6.24
N HIS A 132 -13.81 18.88 5.27
CA HIS A 132 -13.47 18.92 3.86
C HIS A 132 -14.75 19.02 3.04
N PRO A 133 -15.30 20.24 2.83
CA PRO A 133 -16.57 20.40 2.11
C PRO A 133 -16.44 20.12 0.60
N GLU A 134 -15.22 20.08 0.08
CA GLU A 134 -14.94 19.75 -1.31
C GLU A 134 -14.91 18.24 -1.52
N ARG A 135 -15.48 17.78 -2.63
CA ARG A 135 -15.43 16.38 -3.03
C ARG A 135 -14.10 16.11 -3.72
N ARG A 136 -13.25 15.27 -3.14
CA ARG A 136 -11.90 15.02 -3.65
C ARG A 136 -11.48 13.57 -3.49
N ILE A 137 -10.67 13.09 -4.44
CA ILE A 137 -9.88 11.87 -4.29
C ILE A 137 -8.42 12.28 -4.21
N ILE A 138 -7.79 11.93 -3.09
CA ILE A 138 -6.37 12.21 -2.82
C ILE A 138 -5.61 10.89 -2.87
N LEU A 139 -4.55 10.85 -3.67
CA LEU A 139 -3.55 9.78 -3.62
C LEU A 139 -2.47 10.16 -2.61
N SER A 140 -2.19 9.28 -1.66
CA SER A 140 -1.12 9.43 -0.66
C SER A 140 -0.17 8.23 -0.72
N TRP A 141 1.09 8.42 -0.34
CA TRP A 141 2.12 7.38 -0.31
C TRP A 141 3.10 7.58 0.86
N GLY A 142 3.89 6.54 1.18
CA GLY A 142 4.80 6.50 2.32
C GLY A 142 4.09 6.55 3.67
N GLU A 143 4.73 7.17 4.68
CA GLU A 143 4.11 7.56 5.97
C GLU A 143 3.17 8.78 5.82
N PHE A 144 2.45 8.89 4.68
CA PHE A 144 1.62 10.05 4.31
C PHE A 144 2.39 11.36 4.06
N ASP A 145 3.70 11.30 3.87
CA ASP A 145 4.55 12.48 3.61
C ASP A 145 4.32 13.12 2.23
N GLY A 146 3.72 12.38 1.29
CA GLY A 146 3.37 12.86 -0.04
C GLY A 146 1.90 12.62 -0.35
N ASN A 147 1.27 13.63 -0.95
CA ASN A 147 -0.09 13.52 -1.47
C ASN A 147 -0.29 14.33 -2.76
N GLU A 148 -1.27 13.91 -3.55
CA GLU A 148 -1.74 14.66 -4.72
C GLU A 148 -3.25 14.47 -4.93
N ILE A 149 -3.90 15.49 -5.49
CA ILE A 149 -5.33 15.43 -5.82
C ILE A 149 -5.48 14.80 -7.20
N LEU A 150 -6.09 13.61 -7.28
CA LEU A 150 -6.37 12.94 -8.55
C LEU A 150 -7.69 13.41 -9.19
N TRP A 151 -8.66 13.76 -8.36
CA TRP A 151 -9.98 14.22 -8.80
C TRP A 151 -10.57 15.20 -7.81
N LYS A 152 -11.31 16.19 -8.32
CA LYS A 152 -12.05 17.16 -7.51
C LYS A 152 -13.32 17.61 -8.21
N GLU A 153 -14.38 17.85 -7.44
CA GLU A 153 -15.62 18.46 -7.91
C GLU A 153 -16.01 19.62 -6.99
N THR A 154 -16.18 20.80 -7.59
CA THR A 154 -16.65 21.98 -6.87
C THR A 154 -18.17 21.93 -6.76
N VAL A 155 -18.67 21.65 -5.56
CA VAL A 155 -20.10 21.73 -5.26
C VAL A 155 -20.47 23.21 -5.20
N SER A 156 -21.17 23.69 -6.23
CA SER A 156 -21.72 25.05 -6.23
C SER A 156 -22.98 25.06 -5.35
N ASN A 157 -22.93 25.78 -4.22
CA ASN A 157 -24.09 26.01 -3.36
C ASN A 157 -25.16 26.87 -4.02
#